data_AF-A0A939CSY9-F1
#
_entry.id   AF-A0A939CSY9-F1
#
_cell.length_a   1.000
_cell.length_b   1.000
_cell.length_c   1.000
_cell.angle_alpha   90.00
_cell.angle_beta   90.00
_cell.angle_gamma   90.00
#
_symmetry.space_group_name_H-M   'P 1'
#
loop_
_entity.id
_entity.type
_entity.pdbx_description
1 polymer ?
#
loop_
_entity_poly.entity_id
_entity_poly.type
_entity_poly.pdbx_seq_one_letter_code
_entity_poly.pdbx_strand_id
1 'polypeptide(L)'
;MHRTPNRRQIQAKLSTMPPQRSQATVYLNAYKMMLEKERLEEELEKLEARRHQIQQRLAILNSQTIAEENTTHQQANTDLENKTPKFNTITLEY
;
A
#
# COMPACT_ATOMS: atom_id res chain seq x y z
N MET A 1 -76.62 14.30 28.97
CA MET A 1 -76.10 14.28 27.58
C MET A 1 -74.66 14.80 27.59
N HIS A 2 -73.67 13.94 27.42
CA HIS A 2 -72.25 14.33 27.41
C HIS A 2 -71.79 14.59 25.97
N ARG A 3 -71.31 15.82 25.70
CA ARG A 3 -70.69 16.18 24.41
C ARG A 3 -69.31 15.53 24.34
N THR A 4 -69.08 14.68 23.34
CA THR A 4 -67.75 14.16 23.04
C THR A 4 -66.84 15.30 22.56
N PRO A 5 -65.56 15.34 22.97
CA PRO A 5 -64.67 16.40 22.54
C PRO A 5 -64.32 16.23 21.06
N ASN A 6 -64.38 17.34 20.34
CA ASN A 6 -64.12 17.45 18.91
C ASN A 6 -62.71 16.93 18.58
N ARG A 7 -62.62 15.80 17.88
CA ARG A 7 -61.38 15.17 17.39
C ARG A 7 -60.80 16.02 16.26
N ARG A 8 -60.15 17.14 16.61
CA ARG A 8 -59.35 17.92 15.66
C ARG A 8 -58.17 17.06 15.19
N GLN A 9 -57.97 16.96 13.87
CA GLN A 9 -56.78 16.34 13.30
C GLN A 9 -55.55 17.15 13.73
N ILE A 10 -54.70 16.56 14.56
CA ILE A 10 -53.41 17.15 14.95
C ILE A 10 -52.53 17.15 13.70
N GLN A 11 -52.19 18.32 13.17
CA GLN A 11 -51.24 18.40 12.07
C GLN A 11 -49.84 18.03 12.56
N ALA A 12 -49.13 17.21 11.78
CA ALA A 12 -47.76 16.85 12.08
C ALA A 12 -46.89 18.11 12.14
N LYS A 13 -46.07 18.23 13.19
CA LYS A 13 -45.15 19.37 13.33
C LYS A 13 -44.15 19.33 12.17
N LEU A 14 -43.78 20.47 11.59
CA LEU A 14 -42.79 20.54 10.49
C LEU A 14 -41.48 19.80 10.80
N SER A 15 -41.09 19.72 12.07
CA SER A 15 -39.93 18.97 12.57
C SER A 15 -40.02 17.45 12.44
N THR A 16 -41.21 16.87 12.23
CA THR A 16 -41.39 15.43 11.99
C THR A 16 -41.40 15.06 10.51
N MET A 17 -41.37 16.04 9.59
CA MET A 17 -41.16 15.76 8.17
C MET A 17 -39.69 15.50 7.89
N PRO A 18 -39.34 14.47 7.10
CA PRO A 18 -37.97 14.28 6.64
C PRO A 18 -37.49 15.55 5.93
N PRO A 19 -36.26 16.03 6.17
CA PRO A 19 -35.71 17.16 5.45
C PRO A 19 -35.77 16.89 3.94
N GLN A 20 -36.48 17.74 3.21
CA GLN A 20 -36.46 17.74 1.75
C GLN A 20 -35.01 18.03 1.32
N ARG A 21 -34.44 17.24 0.40
CA ARG A 21 -33.11 17.49 -0.16
C ARG A 21 -33.14 18.82 -0.92
N SER A 22 -32.80 19.91 -0.24
CA SER A 22 -32.72 21.23 -0.86
C SER A 22 -31.52 21.27 -1.79
N GLN A 23 -31.57 22.10 -2.82
CA GLN A 23 -30.42 22.31 -3.71
C GLN A 23 -29.14 22.66 -2.93
N ALA A 24 -29.26 23.45 -1.85
CA ALA A 24 -28.14 23.78 -0.96
C ALA A 24 -27.46 22.54 -0.35
N THR A 25 -28.25 21.54 0.08
CA THR A 25 -27.69 20.28 0.61
C THR A 25 -26.95 19.47 -0.47
N VAL A 26 -27.42 19.53 -1.72
CA VAL A 26 -26.76 18.86 -2.84
C VAL A 26 -25.41 19.51 -3.13
N TYR A 27 -25.36 20.84 -3.21
CA TYR A 27 -24.10 21.57 -3.43
C TYR A 27 -23.09 21.33 -2.31
N LEU A 28 -23.53 21.35 -1.05
CA LEU A 28 -22.66 21.08 0.09
C LEU A 28 -22.10 19.66 0.06
N ASN A 29 -22.91 18.67 -0.32
CA ASN A 29 -22.44 17.29 -0.45
C ASN A 29 -21.44 17.14 -1.61
N ALA A 30 -21.71 17.77 -2.76
CA ALA A 30 -20.79 17.76 -3.88
C ALA A 30 -19.42 18.37 -3.51
N TYR A 31 -19.43 19.49 -2.77
CA TYR A 31 -18.21 20.11 -2.28
C TYR A 31 -17.43 19.20 -1.33
N LYS A 32 -18.10 18.53 -0.39
CA LYS A 32 -17.45 17.55 0.50
C LYS A 32 -16.82 16.39 -0.27
N MET A 33 -17.51 15.88 -1.29
CA MET A 33 -16.98 14.81 -2.13
C MET A 33 -15.75 15.26 -2.91
N MET A 34 -15.74 16.51 -3.39
CA MET A 34 -14.58 17.08 -4.09
C MET A 34 -13.36 17.18 -3.17
N LEU A 35 -13.52 17.67 -1.94
CA LEU A 35 -12.44 17.74 -0.96
C LEU A 35 -11.89 16.36 -0.59
N GLU A 36 -12.78 15.39 -0.37
CA GLU A 36 -12.34 14.03 -0.05
C GLU A 36 -11.61 13.39 -1.23
N LYS A 37 -12.04 13.66 -2.46
CA LYS A 37 -11.33 13.23 -3.66
C LYS A 37 -9.91 13.79 -3.69
N GLU A 38 -9.75 15.11 -3.52
CA GLU A 38 -8.44 15.77 -3.52
C GLU A 38 -7.53 15.19 -2.44
N ARG A 39 -8.05 15.01 -1.22
CA ARG A 39 -7.32 14.35 -0.12
C ARG A 39 -6.84 12.95 -0.50
N LEU A 40 -7.70 12.14 -1.11
CA LEU A 40 -7.36 10.77 -1.51
C LEU A 40 -6.34 10.75 -2.66
N GLU A 41 -6.38 11.71 -3.57
CA GLU A 41 -5.38 11.87 -4.64
C GLU A 41 -3.99 12.19 -4.05
N GLU A 42 -3.91 13.09 -3.06
CA GLU A 42 -2.66 13.37 -2.36
C GLU A 42 -2.12 12.16 -1.59
N GLU A 43 -3.01 11.40 -0.92
CA GLU A 43 -2.62 10.20 -0.19
C GLU A 43 -2.10 9.11 -1.14
N LEU A 44 -2.73 8.97 -2.30
CA LEU A 44 -2.27 8.07 -3.34
C LEU A 44 -0.86 8.44 -3.80
N GLU A 45 -0.59 9.71 -4.12
CA GLU A 45 0.74 10.16 -4.54
C GLU A 45 1.82 9.86 -3.48
N LYS A 46 1.52 10.07 -2.20
CA LYS A 46 2.42 9.71 -1.09
C LYS A 46 2.70 8.21 -1.04
N LEU A 47 1.68 7.38 -1.26
CA LEU A 47 1.84 5.92 -1.31
C LEU A 47 2.67 5.48 -2.51
N GLU A 48 2.52 6.13 -3.67
CA GLU A 48 3.32 5.83 -4.85
C GLU A 48 4.81 6.17 -4.64
N ALA A 49 5.10 7.34 -4.05
CA ALA A 49 6.45 7.71 -3.68
C ALA A 49 7.08 6.68 -2.73
N ARG A 50 6.32 6.25 -1.70
CA ARG A 50 6.76 5.21 -0.76
C ARG A 50 6.98 3.87 -1.46
N ARG A 51 6.09 3.48 -2.38
CA ARG A 51 6.23 2.25 -3.19
C ARG A 51 7.54 2.28 -3.98
N HIS A 52 7.86 3.39 -4.63
CA HIS A 52 9.09 3.54 -5.39
C HIS A 52 10.34 3.44 -4.52
N GLN A 53 10.35 4.06 -3.35
CA GLN A 53 11.46 3.93 -2.39
C GLN A 53 11.67 2.47 -1.96
N ILE A 54 10.59 1.74 -1.67
CA ILE A 54 10.66 0.32 -1.30
C ILE A 54 11.22 -0.51 -2.45
N GLN A 55 10.76 -0.28 -3.68
CA GLN A 55 11.25 -0.99 -4.87
C GLN A 55 12.75 -0.77 -5.10
N GLN A 56 13.23 0.47 -4.96
CA GLN A 56 14.66 0.78 -5.07
C GLN A 56 15.48 0.03 -4.02
N ARG A 57 15.01 0.02 -2.77
CA ARG A 57 15.68 -0.70 -1.68
C ARG A 57 15.71 -2.20 -1.91
N LEU A 58 14.62 -2.78 -2.42
CA LEU A 58 14.57 -4.20 -2.79
C LEU A 58 15.56 -4.54 -3.90
N ALA A 59 15.68 -3.68 -4.93
CA ALA A 59 16.64 -3.89 -6.01
C ALA A 59 18.09 -3.89 -5.48
N ILE A 60 18.42 -2.96 -4.58
CA ILE A 60 19.74 -2.92 -3.93
C ILE A 60 19.99 -4.20 -3.13
N LEU A 61 19.05 -4.59 -2.28
CA LEU A 61 19.21 -5.80 -1.46
C LEU A 61 19.40 -7.05 -2.32
N ASN A 62 18.61 -7.22 -3.39
CA ASN A 62 18.77 -8.33 -4.32
C ASN A 62 20.18 -8.36 -4.94
N SER A 63 20.70 -7.19 -5.34
CA SER A 63 22.07 -7.13 -5.90
C SER A 63 23.14 -7.50 -4.88
N GLN A 64 22.95 -7.12 -3.61
CA GLN A 64 23.85 -7.47 -2.51
C GLN A 64 23.81 -8.96 -2.20
N THR A 65 22.62 -9.55 -2.13
CA THR A 65 22.44 -11.00 -1.92
C THR A 65 23.13 -11.79 -3.02
N ILE A 66 22.94 -11.43 -4.30
CA ILE A 66 23.60 -12.10 -5.43
C ILE A 66 25.13 -11.96 -5.32
N ALA A 67 25.64 -10.78 -4.94
CA ALA A 67 27.08 -10.60 -4.76
C ALA A 67 27.64 -11.49 -3.65
N GLU A 68 26.96 -11.56 -2.50
CA GLU A 68 27.33 -12.40 -1.36
C GLU A 68 27.31 -13.90 -1.71
N GLU A 69 26.28 -14.37 -2.40
CA GLU A 69 26.18 -15.74 -2.91
C GLU A 69 27.37 -16.08 -3.81
N ASN A 70 27.72 -15.19 -4.76
CA ASN A 70 28.86 -15.39 -5.64
C ASN A 70 30.19 -15.44 -4.88
N THR A 71 30.39 -14.58 -3.88
CA THR A 71 31.61 -14.63 -3.04
C THR A 71 31.71 -15.93 -2.25
N THR A 72 30.59 -16.43 -1.74
CA THR A 72 30.53 -17.71 -1.00
C THR A 72 30.88 -18.88 -1.91
N HIS A 73 30.35 -18.89 -3.14
CA HIS A 73 30.70 -19.91 -4.15
C HIS A 73 32.18 -19.85 -4.55
N GLN A 74 32.77 -18.66 -4.67
CA GLN A 74 34.21 -18.54 -4.96
C GLN A 74 35.07 -19.05 -3.80
N GLN A 75 34.74 -18.70 -2.56
CA GLN A 75 35.45 -19.18 -1.36
C GLN A 75 35.39 -20.70 -1.23
N ALA A 76 34.21 -21.31 -1.45
CA ALA A 76 34.05 -22.75 -1.43
C ALA A 76 34.93 -23.45 -2.48
N ASN A 77 35.06 -22.88 -3.68
CA ASN A 77 35.93 -23.40 -4.73
C ASN A 77 37.42 -23.24 -4.40
N THR A 78 37.84 -22.10 -3.85
CA THR A 78 39.25 -21.91 -3.43
C THR A 78 39.65 -22.85 -2.29
N ASP A 79 38.74 -23.15 -1.37
CA ASP A 79 38.99 -24.07 -0.26
C ASP A 79 39.12 -25.54 -0.72
N LEU A 80 38.42 -25.90 -1.80
CA LEU A 80 38.58 -27.20 -2.48
C LEU A 80 39.92 -27.28 -3.21
N GLU A 81 40.31 -26.24 -3.94
CA GLU A 81 41.55 -26.21 -4.71
C GLU A 81 42.78 -26.28 -3.80
N ASN A 82 42.76 -25.56 -2.66
CA ASN A 82 43.84 -25.59 -1.66
C ASN A 82 43.98 -26.92 -0.90
N LYS A 83 42.95 -27.78 -0.89
CA LYS A 83 43.00 -29.11 -0.27
C LYS A 83 43.44 -30.23 -1.21
N THR A 84 43.51 -29.97 -2.52
CA THR A 84 44.01 -30.97 -3.47
C THR A 84 45.54 -31.06 -3.40
N PRO A 85 46.13 -32.24 -3.12
CA PRO A 85 47.58 -32.37 -3.07
C PRO A 85 48.16 -32.12 -4.48
N LYS A 86 49.02 -31.11 -4.60
CA LYS A 86 49.76 -30.81 -5.83
C LYS A 86 50.81 -31.90 -6.04
N PHE A 87 50.49 -32.92 -6.83
CA PHE A 87 51.47 -33.92 -7.24
C PHE A 87 52.42 -33.31 -8.29
N ASN A 88 53.69 -33.14 -7.93
CA ASN A 88 54.72 -32.73 -8.87
C ASN A 88 55.00 -33.89 -9.82
N THR A 89 54.50 -33.81 -11.06
CA THR A 89 54.80 -34.79 -12.11
C THR A 89 56.19 -34.52 -12.66
N ILE A 90 57.14 -35.42 -12.38
CA ILE A 90 58.45 -35.42 -13.04
C ILE A 90 58.24 -35.96 -14.46
N THR A 91 58.32 -35.08 -15.45
CA THR A 91 58.34 -35.49 -16.86
C THR A 91 59.72 -36.06 -17.18
N LEU A 92 59.80 -37.39 -17.38
CA LEU A 92 60.98 -38.01 -17.99
C LEU A 92 60.94 -37.75 -19.49
N GLU A 93 61.81 -36.87 -19.97
CA GLU A 93 62.13 -36.77 -21.40
C GLU A 93 63.07 -37.92 -21.78
N TYR A 94 62.68 -38.69 -22.80
CA TYR A 94 63.43 -39.79 -23.40
C TYR A 94 64.08 -39.35 -24.70
#